data_AF-A0A656JM76-F1
#
_entry.id   AF-A0A656JM76-F1
#
_cell.length_a   1.000
_cell.length_b   1.000
_cell.length_c   1.000
_cell.angle_alpha   90.00
_cell.angle_beta   90.00
_cell.angle_gamma   90.00
#
_symmetry.space_group_name_H-M   'P 1'
#
loop_
_entity.id
_entity.type
_entity.pdbx_description
1 polymer ?
#
loop_
_entity_poly.entity_id
_entity_poly.type
_entity_poly.pdbx_seq_one_letter_code
_entity_poly.pdbx_strand_id
1 'polypeptide(L)' 'GHTAAAVAFGTEAPYLQRLGCETLVLGPGDIACAHQPGEYLEMSRLDPTVRLLRQLIEHYCLTPQ' A
#
# COMPACT_ATOMS: atom_id res chain seq x y z
N GLY A 1 0.59 9.76 16.20
CA GLY A 1 0.05 9.29 14.91
C GLY A 1 -0.35 10.47 14.05
N HIS A 2 -0.68 10.25 12.78
CA HIS A 2 -1.14 11.29 11.84
C HIS A 2 -2.66 11.20 11.63
N THR A 3 -3.31 12.33 11.33
CA THR A 3 -4.73 12.38 11.00
C THR A 3 -4.97 11.82 9.60
N ALA A 4 -6.00 10.98 9.44
CA ALA A 4 -6.39 10.47 8.13
C ALA A 4 -6.95 11.60 7.26
N ALA A 5 -6.65 11.56 5.96
CA ALA A 5 -7.18 12.48 4.97
C ALA A 5 -7.68 11.69 3.76
N ALA A 6 -8.78 12.17 3.17
CA ALA A 6 -9.23 11.68 1.87
C ALA A 6 -8.34 12.26 0.77
N VAL A 7 -8.04 11.44 -0.22
CA VAL A 7 -7.12 11.75 -1.30
C VAL A 7 -7.69 11.16 -2.59
N ALA A 8 -7.66 11.94 -3.67
CA ALA A 8 -8.27 11.56 -4.94
C ALA A 8 -7.26 10.77 -5.79
N PHE A 9 -7.14 9.47 -5.55
CA PHE A 9 -6.30 8.57 -6.35
C PHE A 9 -7.14 7.61 -7.19
N GLY A 10 -6.74 7.44 -8.44
CA GLY A 10 -7.17 6.30 -9.24
C GLY A 10 -6.44 5.06 -8.76
N THR A 11 -7.17 4.10 -8.19
CA THR A 11 -6.66 2.77 -7.87
C THR A 11 -7.68 1.73 -8.31
N GLU A 12 -7.27 0.47 -8.39
CA GLU A 12 -8.17 -0.64 -8.71
C GLU A 12 -9.05 -1.07 -7.52
N ALA A 13 -8.86 -0.44 -6.34
CA ALA A 13 -9.56 -0.83 -5.12
C ALA A 13 -11.10 -0.84 -5.24
N PRO A 14 -11.75 0.12 -5.92
CA PRO A 14 -13.20 0.08 -6.10
C PRO A 14 -13.69 -1.14 -6.88
N TYR A 15 -12.89 -1.68 -7.80
CA TYR A 15 -13.25 -2.90 -8.54
C TYR A 15 -13.14 -4.14 -7.65
N LEU A 16 -12.08 -4.24 -6.85
CA LEU A 16 -11.91 -5.34 -5.88
C LEU A 16 -13.00 -5.34 -4.79
N GLN A 17 -13.36 -4.15 -4.31
CA GLN A 17 -14.48 -3.99 -3.37
C GLN A 17 -15.80 -4.49 -3.96
N ARG A 18 -16.06 -4.23 -5.25
CA ARG A 18 -17.26 -4.74 -5.95
C ARG A 18 -17.27 -6.26 -6.12
N LEU A 19 -16.10 -6.91 -6.06
CA LEU A 19 -15.99 -8.37 -6.02
C LEU A 19 -16.20 -8.95 -4.61
N GLY A 20 -16.46 -8.11 -3.60
CA GLY A 20 -16.70 -8.52 -2.21
C GLY A 20 -15.44 -8.58 -1.35
N CYS A 21 -14.30 -8.06 -1.82
CA CYS A 21 -13.05 -8.06 -1.06
C CYS A 21 -12.97 -6.87 -0.09
N GLU A 22 -12.60 -7.12 1.16
CA GLU A 22 -12.08 -6.09 2.05
C GLU A 22 -10.73 -5.60 1.49
N THR A 23 -10.68 -4.34 1.04
CA THR A 23 -9.56 -3.86 0.23
C THR A 23 -8.78 -2.75 0.92
N LEU A 24 -7.46 -2.96 1.04
CA LEU A 24 -6.48 -1.97 1.49
C LEU A 24 -5.48 -1.72 0.36
N VAL A 25 -5.21 -0.44 0.05
CA VAL A 25 -4.09 -0.05 -0.81
C VAL A 25 -2.95 0.41 0.11
N LEU A 26 -1.80 -0.27 0.03
CA LEU A 26 -0.63 0.07 0.83
C LEU A 26 0.65 -0.10 0.00
N GLY A 27 1.64 0.75 0.26
CA GLY A 27 2.94 0.69 -0.38
C GLY A 27 3.88 1.74 0.19
N PRO A 28 5.18 1.63 -0.08
CA PRO A 28 6.13 2.67 0.27
C PRO A 28 5.99 3.84 -0.71
N GLY A 29 6.30 5.04 -0.23
CA GLY A 29 6.30 6.24 -1.07
C GLY A 29 5.69 7.43 -0.34
N ASP A 30 5.78 8.58 -0.99
CA ASP A 30 5.06 9.78 -0.60
C ASP A 30 4.27 10.26 -1.81
N ILE A 31 2.98 10.51 -1.60
CA ILE A 31 2.15 10.99 -2.68
C ILE A 31 2.55 12.39 -3.15
N ALA A 32 3.13 13.22 -2.29
CA ALA A 32 3.65 14.51 -2.70
C ALA A 32 4.73 14.38 -3.80
N CYS A 33 5.36 13.20 -3.92
CA CYS A 33 6.34 12.88 -4.94
C CYS A 33 5.74 12.22 -6.19
N ALA A 34 4.54 11.65 -6.12
CA ALA A 34 3.95 10.89 -7.22
C ALA A 34 3.60 11.78 -8.43
N HIS A 35 3.86 11.26 -9.65
CA HIS A 35 3.64 11.95 -10.93
C HIS A 35 4.39 13.29 -11.09
N GLN A 36 5.41 13.53 -10.27
CA GLN A 36 6.28 14.70 -10.43
C GLN A 36 7.55 14.32 -11.23
N PRO A 37 8.18 15.26 -11.94
CA PRO A 37 9.50 15.03 -12.53
C PRO A 37 10.50 14.60 -11.46
N GLY A 38 11.23 13.51 -11.70
CA GLY A 38 12.19 12.98 -10.73
C GLY A 38 11.55 12.20 -9.59
N GLU A 39 10.33 11.68 -9.76
CA GLU A 39 9.70 10.74 -8.84
C GLU A 39 10.69 9.64 -8.40
N TYR A 40 10.79 9.44 -7.08
CA TYR A 40 11.76 8.53 -6.47
C TYR A 40 11.18 7.86 -5.22
N LEU A 41 11.88 6.83 -4.77
CA LEU A 41 11.63 6.20 -3.48
C LEU A 41 12.92 6.12 -2.68
N GLU A 42 12.85 6.55 -1.42
CA GLU A 42 13.96 6.41 -0.47
C GLU A 42 14.31 4.94 -0.24
N MET A 43 15.59 4.58 -0.43
CA MET A 43 16.07 3.20 -0.29
C MET A 43 15.80 2.65 1.12
N SER A 44 15.83 3.51 2.13
CA SER A 44 15.51 3.16 3.52
C SER A 44 14.07 2.65 3.71
N ARG A 45 13.16 2.90 2.76
CA ARG A 45 11.77 2.41 2.80
C ARG A 45 11.60 1.01 2.20
N LEU A 46 12.58 0.49 1.46
CA LEU A 46 12.45 -0.81 0.77
C LEU A 46 12.38 -1.98 1.76
N ASP A 47 13.43 -2.20 2.56
CA ASP A 47 13.49 -3.36 3.46
C ASP A 47 12.36 -3.39 4.50
N PRO A 48 11.93 -2.26 5.12
CA PRO A 48 10.75 -2.25 5.97
C PRO A 48 9.48 -2.69 5.25
N THR A 49 9.22 -2.20 4.05
CA THR A 49 8.01 -2.54 3.30
C THR A 49 8.03 -3.99 2.83
N VAL A 50 9.16 -4.50 2.33
CA VAL A 50 9.30 -5.91 1.97
C VAL A 50 9.00 -6.80 3.17
N ARG A 51 9.53 -6.46 4.35
CA ARG A 51 9.23 -7.21 5.60
C ARG A 51 7.75 -7.20 5.94
N LEU A 52 7.09 -6.04 5.88
CA LEU A 52 5.66 -5.91 6.14
C LEU A 52 4.83 -6.77 5.18
N LEU A 53 5.10 -6.67 3.86
CA LEU A 53 4.37 -7.45 2.86
C LEU A 53 4.54 -8.95 3.06
N ARG A 54 5.76 -9.41 3.40
CA ARG A 54 6.01 -10.82 3.72
C ARG A 54 5.19 -11.29 4.93
N GLN A 55 5.11 -10.48 5.98
CA GLN A 55 4.31 -10.81 7.17
C GLN A 55 2.81 -10.89 6.85
N LEU A 56 2.29 -9.99 6.03
CA LEU A 56 0.88 -10.04 5.59
C LEU A 56 0.60 -11.30 4.77
N ILE A 57 1.46 -11.64 3.81
CA ILE A 57 1.32 -12.86 2.99
C ILE A 57 1.41 -14.10 3.87
N GLU A 58 2.36 -14.15 4.81
CA GLU A 58 2.51 -15.26 5.73
C GLU A 58 1.25 -15.45 6.58
N HIS A 59 0.72 -14.37 7.16
CA HIS A 59 -0.47 -14.40 8.00
C HIS A 59 -1.73 -14.82 7.23
N TYR A 60 -1.99 -14.23 6.05
CA TYR A 60 -3.25 -14.46 5.34
C TYR A 60 -3.24 -15.63 4.35
N CYS A 61 -2.06 -16.05 3.86
CA CYS A 61 -1.98 -17.04 2.77
C CYS A 61 -1.28 -18.33 3.17
N LEU A 62 -0.34 -18.30 4.11
CA LEU A 62 0.47 -19.49 4.47
C LEU A 62 0.10 -20.06 5.84
N THR A 63 -0.26 -19.19 6.78
CA THR A 63 -0.71 -19.54 8.13
C THR A 63 -2.03 -18.85 8.48
N PRO A 64 -3.06 -18.94 7.61
CA PRO A 64 -4.37 -18.39 7.94
C PRO A 64 -4.88 -19.08 9.20
N GLN A 65 -5.22 -18.28 10.21
CA GLN A 65 -5.95 -18.76 11.39
C GLN A 65 -7.37 -19.15 11.02
#